data_AF-A0A3D5G9K4-F1
#
_entry.id   AF-A0A3D5G9K4-F1
#
_cell.length_a   1.000
_cell.length_b   1.000
_cell.length_c   1.000
_cell.angle_alpha   90.00
_cell.angle_beta   90.00
_cell.angle_gamma   90.00
#
_symmetry.space_group_name_H-M   'P 1'
#
loop_
_entity.id
_entity.type
_entity.pdbx_description
1 polymer ?
#
loop_
_entity_poly.entity_id
_entity_poly.type
_entity_poly.pdbx_seq_one_letter_code
_entity_poly.pdbx_strand_id
1 'polypeptide(L)'
;DGEFTQLLEDITRYHQIFQQGYDKIILIRPTTYTGYDIQLTAAMQCLGYTKEQFQFIIVQPIELYAFHKPTQQIHPIPDIAPAELLKAVSMDALRWYSLRVPLTEVAPINISTAGKPTPQDSLYRVQSAYLRCCTLLQQAQQQGIIQLETNEGNHGGFAPTENAPKLMSLADYVWESPDAATLANLLQAVPKILQQSAAEIAPHLVCRHLEAISETSLPWLDSLSLNPQNCALLLAAKQTIFELLENVLAIALPESTFPDSNLRFVKFSED
;
A
#
# COMPACT_ATOMS: atom_id res chain seq x y z
N ASP A 1 9.88 -42.70 22.77
CA ASP A 1 10.98 -42.38 23.71
C ASP A 1 10.53 -41.46 24.84
N GLY A 2 9.39 -40.75 24.71
CA GLY A 2 8.89 -39.86 25.76
C GLY A 2 9.35 -38.42 25.56
N GLU A 3 10.07 -38.15 24.48
CA GLU A 3 10.52 -36.82 24.08
C GLU A 3 9.37 -36.01 23.48
N PHE A 4 9.42 -34.71 23.71
CA PHE A 4 8.45 -33.80 23.13
C PHE A 4 8.77 -33.54 21.65
N THR A 5 7.71 -33.39 20.86
CA THR A 5 7.83 -33.10 19.43
C THR A 5 7.69 -31.60 19.18
N GLN A 6 8.14 -31.15 18.00
CA GLN A 6 7.93 -29.78 17.53
C GLN A 6 6.47 -29.34 17.63
N LEU A 7 5.52 -30.26 17.44
CA LEU A 7 4.09 -29.97 17.57
C LEU A 7 3.75 -29.48 18.98
N LEU A 8 4.27 -30.12 20.03
CA LEU A 8 3.99 -29.70 21.40
C LEU A 8 4.64 -28.34 21.71
N GLU A 9 5.86 -28.11 21.22
CA GLU A 9 6.55 -26.83 21.38
C GLU A 9 5.76 -25.69 20.72
N ASP A 10 5.29 -25.88 19.49
CA ASP A 10 4.49 -24.90 18.76
C ASP A 10 3.16 -24.62 19.46
N ILE A 11 2.43 -25.67 19.89
CA ILE A 11 1.18 -25.52 20.65
C ILE A 11 1.43 -24.71 21.93
N THR A 12 2.47 -25.05 22.68
CA THR A 12 2.82 -24.38 23.94
C THR A 12 3.12 -22.90 23.68
N ARG A 13 3.90 -22.60 22.65
CA ARG A 13 4.24 -21.23 22.26
C ARG A 13 2.99 -20.42 21.88
N TYR A 14 2.12 -20.95 21.02
CA TYR A 14 0.92 -20.22 20.60
C TYR A 14 -0.06 -20.05 21.75
N HIS A 15 -0.20 -21.05 22.63
CA HIS A 15 -1.00 -20.94 23.84
C HIS A 15 -0.47 -19.85 24.79
N GLN A 16 0.84 -19.76 24.98
CA GLN A 16 1.47 -18.70 25.78
C GLN A 16 1.21 -17.30 25.20
N ILE A 17 1.25 -17.14 23.88
CA ILE A 17 0.90 -15.86 23.23
C ILE A 17 -0.56 -15.51 23.53
N PHE A 18 -1.50 -16.44 23.41
CA PHE A 18 -2.89 -16.16 23.80
C PHE A 18 -3.05 -15.82 25.29
N GLN A 19 -2.28 -16.45 26.18
CA GLN A 19 -2.27 -16.11 27.61
C GLN A 19 -1.77 -14.68 27.90
N GLN A 20 -1.02 -14.06 26.98
CA GLN A 20 -0.59 -12.66 27.09
C GLN A 20 -1.72 -11.67 26.71
N GLY A 21 -2.89 -12.16 26.28
CA GLY A 21 -4.07 -11.32 26.00
C GLY A 21 -4.24 -10.91 24.54
N TYR A 22 -3.50 -11.51 23.60
CA TYR A 22 -3.70 -11.26 22.17
C TYR A 22 -5.01 -11.89 21.68
N ASP A 23 -5.80 -11.15 20.90
CA ASP A 23 -7.09 -11.63 20.40
C ASP A 23 -6.96 -12.64 19.25
N LYS A 24 -5.87 -12.54 18.46
CA LYS A 24 -5.67 -13.29 17.22
C LYS A 24 -4.19 -13.56 16.95
N ILE A 25 -3.88 -14.75 16.43
CA ILE A 25 -2.59 -15.14 15.85
C ILE A 25 -2.83 -15.50 14.38
N ILE A 26 -2.06 -14.87 13.49
CA ILE A 26 -2.06 -15.15 12.05
C ILE A 26 -0.67 -15.68 11.67
N LEU A 27 -0.63 -16.89 11.10
CA LEU A 27 0.59 -17.53 10.64
C LEU A 27 0.65 -17.53 9.11
N ILE A 28 1.69 -16.90 8.56
CA ILE A 28 1.95 -16.88 7.12
C ILE A 28 2.83 -18.10 6.77
N ARG A 29 2.36 -18.98 5.88
CA ARG A 29 3.03 -20.24 5.52
C ARG A 29 3.08 -20.41 4.00
N PRO A 30 4.15 -20.97 3.42
CA PRO A 30 4.17 -21.32 2.00
C PRO A 30 3.23 -22.51 1.71
N THR A 31 2.97 -22.78 0.44
CA THR A 31 2.24 -23.96 -0.04
C THR A 31 3.04 -25.26 0.15
N THR A 32 3.22 -25.71 1.38
CA THR A 32 3.74 -27.05 1.69
C THR A 32 2.64 -27.91 2.31
N TYR A 33 2.88 -29.22 2.44
CA TYR A 33 1.86 -30.19 2.86
C TYR A 33 1.19 -29.80 4.19
N THR A 34 -0.14 -29.67 4.16
CA THR A 34 -1.00 -29.00 5.15
C THR A 34 -1.40 -29.84 6.36
N GLY A 35 -0.95 -31.10 6.44
CA GLY A 35 -1.32 -32.01 7.53
C GLY A 35 -0.92 -31.50 8.92
N TYR A 36 0.23 -30.81 9.00
CA TYR A 36 0.71 -30.21 10.24
C TYR A 36 -0.19 -29.06 10.72
N ASP A 37 -0.62 -28.19 9.80
CA ASP A 37 -1.49 -27.05 10.12
C ASP A 37 -2.87 -27.52 10.61
N ILE A 38 -3.37 -28.64 10.07
CA ILE A 38 -4.61 -29.28 10.55
C ILE A 38 -4.44 -29.76 12.00
N GLN A 39 -3.31 -30.41 12.32
CA GLN A 39 -3.02 -30.88 13.68
C GLN A 39 -2.90 -29.72 14.67
N LEU A 40 -2.17 -28.67 14.29
CA LEU A 40 -2.05 -27.45 15.10
C LEU A 40 -3.40 -26.79 15.32
N THR A 41 -4.18 -26.59 14.25
CA THR A 41 -5.53 -25.99 14.35
C THR A 41 -6.40 -26.80 15.32
N ALA A 42 -6.44 -28.12 15.17
CA ALA A 42 -7.23 -28.99 16.04
C ALA A 42 -6.77 -28.90 17.51
N ALA A 43 -5.46 -28.89 17.77
CA ALA A 43 -4.92 -28.74 19.11
C ALA A 43 -5.28 -27.39 19.74
N MET A 44 -5.18 -26.30 18.99
CA MET A 44 -5.56 -24.96 19.46
C MET A 44 -7.06 -24.87 19.75
N GLN A 45 -7.90 -25.53 18.94
CA GLN A 45 -9.34 -25.63 19.22
C GLN A 45 -9.64 -26.44 20.50
N CYS A 46 -8.90 -27.53 20.76
CA CYS A 46 -9.02 -28.28 22.02
C CYS A 46 -8.62 -27.45 23.25
N LEU A 47 -7.74 -26.45 23.08
CA LEU A 47 -7.38 -25.48 24.12
C LEU A 47 -8.39 -24.34 24.28
N GLY A 48 -9.46 -24.31 23.45
CA GLY A 48 -10.55 -23.35 23.56
C GLY A 48 -10.48 -22.16 22.59
N TYR A 49 -9.51 -22.12 21.68
CA TYR A 49 -9.37 -21.02 20.72
C TYR A 49 -10.17 -21.28 19.43
N THR A 50 -10.80 -20.24 18.87
CA THR A 50 -11.58 -20.40 17.63
C THR A 50 -10.70 -20.37 16.38
N LYS A 51 -11.25 -20.80 15.23
CA LYS A 51 -10.56 -20.71 13.92
C LYS A 51 -10.36 -19.26 13.47
N GLU A 52 -11.18 -18.35 13.98
CA GLU A 52 -11.03 -16.93 13.76
C GLU A 52 -9.89 -16.36 14.60
N GLN A 53 -9.58 -16.94 15.77
CA GLN A 53 -8.47 -16.50 16.61
C GLN A 53 -7.13 -17.07 16.16
N PHE A 54 -7.08 -18.32 15.68
CA PHE A 54 -5.84 -18.96 15.23
C PHE A 54 -5.92 -19.31 13.73
N GLN A 55 -5.27 -18.50 12.89
CA GLN A 55 -5.42 -18.53 11.43
C GLN A 55 -4.11 -18.86 10.72
N PHE A 56 -4.20 -19.64 9.66
CA PHE A 56 -3.12 -19.83 8.69
C PHE A 56 -3.46 -19.08 7.39
N ILE A 57 -2.50 -18.34 6.87
CA ILE A 57 -2.53 -17.80 5.51
C ILE A 57 -1.51 -18.57 4.70
N ILE A 58 -2.01 -19.39 3.79
CA ILE A 58 -1.17 -20.14 2.86
C ILE A 58 -0.85 -19.22 1.69
N VAL A 59 0.36 -18.69 1.66
CA VAL A 59 0.84 -17.80 0.61
C VAL A 59 1.38 -18.58 -0.57
N GLN A 60 1.04 -18.13 -1.76
CA GLN A 60 1.63 -18.63 -3.00
C GLN A 60 2.96 -17.94 -3.27
N PRO A 61 3.88 -18.60 -3.99
CA PRO A 61 5.14 -17.98 -4.38
C PRO A 61 4.93 -16.85 -5.40
N ILE A 62 5.94 -16.00 -5.52
CA ILE A 62 6.09 -15.09 -6.66
C ILE A 62 6.62 -15.89 -7.85
N GLU A 63 6.19 -15.53 -9.06
CA GLU A 63 6.74 -16.08 -10.30
C GLU A 63 7.41 -14.96 -11.10
N LEU A 64 8.66 -15.18 -11.50
CA LEU A 64 9.47 -14.16 -12.15
C LEU A 64 9.37 -14.27 -13.67
N TYR A 65 9.27 -13.10 -14.33
CA TYR A 65 9.22 -12.98 -15.78
C TYR A 65 10.24 -11.94 -16.24
N ALA A 66 10.81 -12.11 -17.44
CA ALA A 66 11.72 -11.14 -18.05
C ALA A 66 11.49 -10.98 -19.55
N PHE A 67 11.83 -9.79 -20.07
CA PHE A 67 11.82 -9.50 -21.49
C PHE A 67 12.98 -10.19 -22.20
N HIS A 68 12.68 -11.03 -23.17
CA HIS A 68 13.64 -11.75 -23.98
C HIS A 68 13.89 -11.03 -25.31
N LYS A 69 15.05 -10.37 -25.42
CA LYS A 69 15.40 -9.54 -26.60
C LYS A 69 15.31 -10.28 -27.95
N PRO A 70 15.77 -11.54 -28.10
CA PRO A 70 15.70 -12.22 -29.39
C PRO A 70 14.28 -12.50 -29.88
N THR A 71 13.33 -12.79 -28.97
CA THR A 71 11.93 -13.08 -29.34
C THR A 71 11.02 -11.88 -29.19
N GLN A 72 11.50 -10.76 -28.64
CA GLN A 72 10.73 -9.55 -28.35
C GLN A 72 9.48 -9.83 -27.48
N GLN A 73 9.56 -10.83 -26.60
CA GLN A 73 8.44 -11.31 -25.77
C GLN A 73 8.85 -11.46 -24.30
N ILE A 74 7.87 -11.50 -23.39
CA ILE A 74 8.08 -11.75 -21.96
C ILE A 74 7.99 -13.25 -21.71
N HIS A 75 8.97 -13.82 -21.00
CA HIS A 75 9.05 -15.25 -20.67
C HIS A 75 9.22 -15.44 -19.16
N PRO A 76 8.70 -16.55 -18.58
CA PRO A 76 9.04 -16.93 -17.22
C PRO A 76 10.54 -17.21 -17.13
N ILE A 77 11.15 -16.88 -15.99
CA ILE A 77 12.55 -17.16 -15.69
C ILE A 77 12.66 -18.03 -14.44
N PRO A 78 13.77 -18.78 -14.28
CA PRO A 78 14.03 -19.52 -13.04
C PRO A 78 14.11 -18.60 -11.82
N ASP A 79 13.86 -19.17 -10.65
CA ASP A 79 14.09 -18.49 -9.38
C ASP A 79 15.56 -18.06 -9.26
N ILE A 80 15.76 -16.84 -8.76
CA ILE A 80 17.07 -16.25 -8.52
C ILE A 80 17.24 -15.91 -7.04
N ALA A 81 18.49 -15.75 -6.60
CA ALA A 81 18.75 -15.37 -5.22
C ALA A 81 18.15 -13.98 -4.91
N PRO A 82 17.64 -13.73 -3.68
CA PRO A 82 17.08 -12.42 -3.31
C PRO A 82 18.02 -11.25 -3.59
N ALA A 83 19.32 -11.43 -3.37
CA ALA A 83 20.34 -10.41 -3.64
C ALA A 83 20.49 -10.09 -5.14
N GLU A 84 20.21 -11.03 -6.03
CA GLU A 84 20.21 -10.81 -7.48
C GLU A 84 18.90 -10.17 -7.94
N LEU A 85 17.78 -10.58 -7.36
CA LEU A 85 16.47 -9.98 -7.62
C LEU A 85 16.48 -8.48 -7.27
N LEU A 86 17.05 -8.12 -6.13
CA LEU A 86 17.16 -6.71 -5.69
C LEU A 86 18.12 -5.87 -6.53
N LYS A 87 18.95 -6.48 -7.40
CA LYS A 87 19.72 -5.72 -8.41
C LYS A 87 18.86 -5.38 -9.63
N ALA A 88 17.80 -6.14 -9.89
CA ALA A 88 16.94 -5.96 -11.06
C ALA A 88 15.69 -5.11 -10.75
N VAL A 89 15.11 -5.29 -9.56
CA VAL A 89 13.83 -4.69 -9.13
C VAL A 89 14.00 -4.06 -7.74
N SER A 90 13.40 -2.88 -7.53
CA SER A 90 13.41 -2.24 -6.22
C SER A 90 12.54 -2.99 -5.21
N MET A 91 12.83 -2.84 -3.92
CA MET A 91 12.00 -3.42 -2.86
C MET A 91 10.55 -2.91 -2.93
N ASP A 92 10.35 -1.64 -3.26
CA ASP A 92 9.03 -1.03 -3.42
C ASP A 92 8.23 -1.64 -4.57
N ALA A 93 8.88 -1.92 -5.71
CA ALA A 93 8.24 -2.62 -6.81
C ALA A 93 7.91 -4.07 -6.44
N LEU A 94 8.80 -4.76 -5.72
CA LEU A 94 8.50 -6.11 -5.22
C LEU A 94 7.30 -6.11 -4.27
N ARG A 95 7.23 -5.16 -3.31
CA ARG A 95 6.08 -4.98 -2.42
C ARG A 95 4.81 -4.71 -3.22
N TRP A 96 4.83 -3.75 -4.13
CA TRP A 96 3.67 -3.41 -4.94
C TRP A 96 3.14 -4.63 -5.71
N TYR A 97 4.00 -5.29 -6.49
CA TYR A 97 3.58 -6.38 -7.37
C TYR A 97 3.23 -7.68 -6.62
N SER A 98 3.84 -7.93 -5.45
CA SER A 98 3.45 -9.08 -4.61
C SER A 98 2.15 -8.84 -3.84
N LEU A 99 1.86 -7.61 -3.42
CA LEU A 99 0.65 -7.29 -2.65
C LEU A 99 -0.55 -6.96 -3.54
N ARG A 100 -0.35 -6.66 -4.82
CA ARG A 100 -1.42 -6.32 -5.79
C ARG A 100 -2.31 -7.51 -6.19
N VAL A 101 -1.89 -8.73 -5.89
CA VAL A 101 -2.69 -9.95 -6.08
C VAL A 101 -3.04 -10.56 -4.71
N PRO A 102 -4.10 -11.40 -4.61
CA PRO A 102 -4.37 -12.13 -3.38
C PRO A 102 -3.16 -12.92 -2.92
N LEU A 103 -2.86 -12.91 -1.62
CA LEU A 103 -1.71 -13.63 -1.06
C LEU A 103 -1.77 -15.15 -1.35
N THR A 104 -2.98 -15.67 -1.57
CA THR A 104 -3.28 -17.06 -1.92
C THR A 104 -3.18 -17.36 -3.42
N GLU A 105 -2.73 -16.41 -4.24
CA GLU A 105 -2.52 -16.54 -5.69
C GLU A 105 -1.06 -16.24 -6.06
N VAL A 106 -0.57 -16.90 -7.11
CA VAL A 106 0.80 -16.67 -7.60
C VAL A 106 0.92 -15.23 -8.10
N ALA A 107 1.93 -14.51 -7.62
CA ALA A 107 2.18 -13.13 -8.03
C ALA A 107 3.16 -13.06 -9.20
N PRO A 108 2.72 -12.69 -10.42
CA PRO A 108 3.62 -12.56 -11.56
C PRO A 108 4.39 -11.24 -11.49
N ILE A 109 5.71 -11.31 -11.46
CA ILE A 109 6.59 -10.13 -11.41
C ILE A 109 7.47 -10.10 -12.65
N ASN A 110 7.21 -9.14 -13.55
CA ASN A 110 8.09 -8.88 -14.67
C ASN A 110 9.25 -7.98 -14.26
N ILE A 111 10.43 -8.56 -14.05
CA ILE A 111 11.62 -7.84 -13.58
C ILE A 111 12.15 -6.81 -14.60
N SER A 112 11.72 -6.90 -15.86
CA SER A 112 12.12 -5.94 -16.90
C SER A 112 11.30 -4.65 -16.87
N THR A 113 10.07 -4.70 -16.34
CA THR A 113 9.13 -3.57 -16.36
C THR A 113 8.69 -3.09 -14.99
N ALA A 114 8.78 -3.94 -13.95
CA ALA A 114 8.31 -3.62 -12.61
C ALA A 114 9.00 -2.39 -12.03
N GLY A 115 8.21 -1.37 -11.69
CA GLY A 115 8.67 -0.10 -11.12
C GLY A 115 9.43 0.79 -12.12
N LYS A 116 9.35 0.49 -13.43
CA LYS A 116 9.94 1.37 -14.46
C LYS A 116 9.05 2.60 -14.67
N PRO A 117 9.64 3.76 -15.01
CA PRO A 117 8.90 5.00 -15.23
C PRO A 117 8.18 4.98 -16.58
N THR A 118 7.18 4.12 -16.73
CA THR A 118 6.37 3.96 -17.94
C THR A 118 4.89 4.10 -17.61
N PRO A 119 4.06 4.67 -18.50
CA PRO A 119 2.62 4.79 -18.27
C PRO A 119 1.90 3.46 -18.03
N GLN A 120 2.49 2.35 -18.53
CA GLN A 120 1.94 1.01 -18.36
C GLN A 120 2.17 0.45 -16.94
N ASP A 121 3.20 0.90 -16.24
CA ASP A 121 3.53 0.45 -14.89
C ASP A 121 2.56 1.05 -13.86
N SER A 122 1.87 0.18 -13.11
CA SER A 122 0.85 0.60 -12.14
C SER A 122 1.44 1.37 -10.96
N LEU A 123 2.62 0.97 -10.46
CA LEU A 123 3.25 1.65 -9.33
C LEU A 123 3.66 3.07 -9.75
N TYR A 124 4.25 3.19 -10.93
CA TYR A 124 4.61 4.48 -11.50
C TYR A 124 3.40 5.37 -11.72
N ARG A 125 2.25 4.85 -12.18
CA ARG A 125 1.02 5.65 -12.32
C ARG A 125 0.57 6.25 -10.99
N VAL A 126 0.56 5.46 -9.92
CA VAL A 126 0.18 5.93 -8.58
C VAL A 126 1.16 6.98 -8.06
N GLN A 127 2.47 6.73 -8.20
CA GLN A 127 3.52 7.69 -7.81
C GLN A 127 3.46 8.98 -8.63
N SER A 128 3.17 8.89 -9.93
CA SER A 128 2.99 10.04 -10.83
C SER A 128 1.79 10.88 -10.43
N ALA A 129 0.65 10.25 -10.10
CA ALA A 129 -0.53 10.95 -9.59
C ALA A 129 -0.22 11.72 -8.30
N TYR A 130 0.54 11.13 -7.37
CA TYR A 130 1.02 11.82 -6.16
C TYR A 130 1.88 13.04 -6.49
N LEU A 131 2.93 12.87 -7.31
CA LEU A 131 3.84 13.96 -7.70
C LEU A 131 3.10 15.09 -8.42
N ARG A 132 2.11 14.74 -9.24
CA ARG A 132 1.27 15.72 -9.94
C ARG A 132 0.39 16.51 -8.97
N CYS A 133 -0.20 15.86 -7.96
CA CYS A 133 -0.92 16.55 -6.89
C CYS A 133 -0.01 17.54 -6.15
N CYS A 134 1.20 17.10 -5.77
CA CYS A 134 2.20 17.97 -5.12
C CYS A 134 2.54 19.19 -5.99
N THR A 135 2.79 18.98 -7.28
CA THR A 135 3.14 20.06 -8.22
C THR A 135 2.00 21.07 -8.35
N LEU A 136 0.76 20.61 -8.48
CA LEU A 136 -0.40 21.51 -8.65
C LEU A 136 -0.74 22.27 -7.35
N LEU A 137 -0.60 21.64 -6.19
CA LEU A 137 -0.75 22.32 -4.89
C LEU A 137 0.29 23.42 -4.71
N GLN A 138 1.54 23.17 -5.13
CA GLN A 138 2.59 24.18 -5.12
C GLN A 138 2.28 25.33 -6.08
N GLN A 139 1.80 25.05 -7.30
CA GLN A 139 1.37 26.08 -8.24
C GLN A 139 0.21 26.93 -7.68
N ALA A 140 -0.76 26.30 -7.03
CA ALA A 140 -1.87 27.00 -6.37
C ALA A 140 -1.36 27.94 -5.25
N GLN A 141 -0.38 27.50 -4.46
CA GLN A 141 0.25 28.32 -3.44
C GLN A 141 1.00 29.52 -4.04
N GLN A 142 1.78 29.32 -5.11
CA GLN A 142 2.48 30.39 -5.82
C GLN A 142 1.54 31.44 -6.43
N GLN A 143 0.36 31.02 -6.88
CA GLN A 143 -0.68 31.90 -7.40
C GLN A 143 -1.51 32.57 -6.29
N GLY A 144 -1.24 32.27 -5.01
CA GLY A 144 -1.98 32.82 -3.88
C GLY A 144 -3.40 32.29 -3.73
N ILE A 145 -3.73 31.15 -4.36
CA ILE A 145 -5.07 30.52 -4.31
C ILE A 145 -5.28 29.83 -2.96
N ILE A 146 -4.22 29.23 -2.42
CA ILE A 146 -4.20 28.58 -1.12
C ILE A 146 -2.96 29.02 -0.32
N GLN A 147 -3.05 28.91 0.99
CA GLN A 147 -1.89 29.00 1.88
C GLN A 147 -1.70 27.63 2.53
N LEU A 148 -0.57 27.00 2.25
CA LEU A 148 -0.15 25.76 2.89
C LEU A 148 0.95 26.10 3.88
N GLU A 149 0.81 25.66 5.14
CA GLU A 149 1.93 25.68 6.06
C GLU A 149 2.90 24.56 5.70
N THR A 150 4.14 24.93 5.42
CA THR A 150 5.27 24.01 5.52
C THR A 150 5.60 23.88 7.00
N ASN A 151 5.00 22.90 7.67
CA ASN A 151 5.31 22.68 9.07
C ASN A 151 6.74 22.14 9.14
N GLU A 152 7.71 22.95 9.58
CA GLU A 152 9.16 22.66 9.57
C GLU A 152 9.57 21.40 10.37
N GLY A 153 8.62 20.69 10.97
CA GLY A 153 8.83 19.43 11.69
C GLY A 153 7.97 18.25 11.26
N ASN A 154 7.12 18.35 10.22
CA ASN A 154 6.25 17.25 9.80
C ASN A 154 6.45 16.88 8.32
N HIS A 155 7.32 15.89 8.13
CA HIS A 155 7.88 15.43 6.86
C HIS A 155 6.80 14.93 5.87
N GLY A 156 6.48 15.76 4.86
CA GLY A 156 5.57 15.40 3.75
C GLY A 156 4.11 15.89 3.89
N GLY A 157 3.71 16.35 5.06
CA GLY A 157 2.35 16.80 5.34
C GLY A 157 2.12 18.27 4.95
N PHE A 158 1.39 18.52 3.86
CA PHE A 158 0.69 19.80 3.75
C PHE A 158 -0.52 19.70 4.69
N ALA A 159 -0.55 20.53 5.74
CA ALA A 159 -1.71 20.65 6.62
C ALA A 159 -2.43 21.98 6.30
N PRO A 160 -3.78 22.01 6.31
CA PRO A 160 -4.53 23.27 6.31
C PRO A 160 -4.20 24.07 7.57
N THR A 161 -3.99 25.38 7.43
CA THR A 161 -3.76 26.26 8.59
C THR A 161 -5.05 26.40 9.43
N GLU A 162 -4.94 26.81 10.70
CA GLU A 162 -6.12 27.12 11.53
C GLU A 162 -7.03 28.22 10.92
N ASN A 163 -6.48 29.02 10.00
CA ASN A 163 -7.16 30.06 9.24
C ASN A 163 -7.51 29.65 7.79
N ALA A 164 -7.19 28.43 7.37
CA ALA A 164 -7.67 27.92 6.09
C ALA A 164 -9.19 27.80 6.16
N PRO A 165 -9.93 28.13 5.08
CA PRO A 165 -11.36 27.92 5.06
C PRO A 165 -11.64 26.48 5.45
N LYS A 166 -12.50 26.28 6.45
CA LYS A 166 -12.93 24.96 6.93
C LYS A 166 -13.39 24.19 5.70
N LEU A 167 -12.56 23.26 5.24
CA LEU A 167 -12.85 22.46 4.05
C LEU A 167 -14.18 21.79 4.33
N MET A 168 -15.20 22.10 3.53
CA MET A 168 -16.47 21.38 3.65
C MET A 168 -16.21 19.91 3.41
N SER A 169 -17.08 19.02 3.90
CA SER A 169 -16.92 17.60 3.59
C SER A 169 -16.87 17.45 2.07
N LEU A 170 -16.00 16.57 1.56
CA LEU A 170 -15.95 16.28 0.12
C LEU A 170 -17.32 15.86 -0.44
N ALA A 171 -18.23 15.39 0.42
CA ALA A 171 -19.61 15.01 0.11
C ALA A 171 -20.57 16.21 -0.07
N ASP A 172 -20.22 17.39 0.45
CA ASP A 172 -21.06 18.59 0.41
C ASP A 172 -20.82 19.42 -0.86
N TYR A 173 -19.76 19.11 -1.61
CA TYR A 173 -19.40 19.81 -2.84
C TYR A 173 -20.12 19.21 -4.06
N VAL A 174 -20.69 20.09 -4.89
CA VAL A 174 -21.05 19.75 -6.27
C VAL A 174 -19.80 19.93 -7.13
N TRP A 175 -19.30 18.85 -7.71
CA TRP A 175 -18.08 18.86 -8.51
C TRP A 175 -18.38 19.22 -9.97
N GLU A 176 -17.61 20.14 -10.54
CA GLU A 176 -17.78 20.60 -11.92
C GLU A 176 -17.44 19.51 -12.95
N SER A 177 -16.50 18.62 -12.60
CA SER A 177 -16.07 17.51 -13.45
C SER A 177 -16.57 16.16 -12.92
N PRO A 178 -17.04 15.25 -13.80
CA PRO A 178 -17.41 13.89 -13.39
C PRO A 178 -16.22 13.12 -12.79
N ASP A 179 -15.00 13.40 -13.25
CA ASP A 179 -13.78 12.76 -12.72
C ASP A 179 -13.48 13.23 -11.29
N ALA A 180 -13.71 14.52 -11.01
CA ALA A 180 -13.59 15.07 -9.65
C ALA A 180 -14.62 14.46 -8.69
N ALA A 181 -15.87 14.31 -9.14
CA ALA A 181 -16.90 13.64 -8.36
C ALA A 181 -16.55 12.17 -8.07
N THR A 182 -16.05 11.46 -9.07
CA THR A 182 -15.63 10.06 -8.94
C THR A 182 -14.44 9.92 -7.98
N LEU A 183 -13.44 10.79 -8.12
CA LEU A 183 -12.29 10.84 -7.22
C LEU A 183 -12.73 11.11 -5.77
N ALA A 184 -13.60 12.10 -5.54
CA ALA A 184 -14.12 12.40 -4.20
C ALA A 184 -14.81 11.18 -3.55
N ASN A 185 -15.60 10.42 -4.33
CA ASN A 185 -16.24 9.19 -3.85
C ASN A 185 -15.22 8.08 -3.54
N LEU A 186 -14.18 7.93 -4.37
CA LEU A 186 -13.10 6.97 -4.11
C LEU A 186 -12.39 7.29 -2.80
N LEU A 187 -12.02 8.56 -2.57
CA LEU A 187 -11.36 8.99 -1.34
C LEU A 187 -12.23 8.75 -0.10
N GLN A 188 -13.54 8.96 -0.19
CA GLN A 188 -14.48 8.68 0.91
C GLN A 188 -14.64 7.18 1.22
N ALA A 189 -14.37 6.31 0.24
CA ALA A 189 -14.49 4.86 0.42
C ALA A 189 -13.28 4.25 1.17
N VAL A 190 -12.16 4.97 1.30
CA VAL A 190 -10.90 4.48 1.88
C VAL A 190 -11.06 3.80 3.24
N PRO A 191 -11.77 4.37 4.24
CA PRO A 191 -11.91 3.70 5.55
C PRO A 191 -12.58 2.34 5.44
N LYS A 192 -13.59 2.21 4.56
CA LYS A 192 -14.29 0.95 4.31
C LYS A 192 -13.38 -0.06 3.61
N ILE A 193 -12.56 0.39 2.66
CA ILE A 193 -11.59 -0.47 1.95
C ILE A 193 -10.52 -0.99 2.93
N LEU A 194 -9.99 -0.14 3.81
CA LEU A 194 -9.03 -0.54 4.84
C LEU A 194 -9.64 -1.54 5.82
N GLN A 195 -10.87 -1.29 6.28
CA GLN A 195 -11.58 -2.21 7.16
C GLN A 195 -11.78 -3.58 6.49
N GLN A 196 -12.18 -3.60 5.22
CA GLN A 196 -12.34 -4.84 4.47
C GLN A 196 -10.99 -5.55 4.26
N SER A 197 -9.95 -4.82 3.85
CA SER A 197 -8.60 -5.35 3.67
C SER A 197 -8.04 -5.97 4.95
N ALA A 198 -8.26 -5.33 6.10
CA ALA A 198 -7.83 -5.86 7.40
C ALA A 198 -8.63 -7.10 7.82
N ALA A 199 -9.96 -7.09 7.61
CA ALA A 199 -10.83 -8.21 7.98
C ALA A 199 -10.53 -9.48 7.17
N GLU A 200 -10.24 -9.32 5.88
CA GLU A 200 -9.97 -10.42 4.95
C GLU A 200 -8.47 -10.74 4.80
N ILE A 201 -7.60 -9.91 5.40
CA ILE A 201 -6.13 -9.98 5.26
C ILE A 201 -5.74 -9.93 3.77
N ALA A 202 -6.32 -8.94 3.09
CA ALA A 202 -6.37 -8.81 1.64
C ALA A 202 -5.73 -7.48 1.18
N PRO A 203 -4.38 -7.36 1.21
CA PRO A 203 -3.69 -6.11 0.86
C PRO A 203 -3.94 -5.66 -0.60
N HIS A 204 -4.24 -6.61 -1.50
CA HIS A 204 -4.58 -6.32 -2.89
C HIS A 204 -5.80 -5.41 -3.07
N LEU A 205 -6.70 -5.34 -2.09
CA LEU A 205 -7.81 -4.39 -2.11
C LEU A 205 -7.32 -2.94 -2.01
N VAL A 206 -6.26 -2.69 -1.22
CA VAL A 206 -5.62 -1.37 -1.10
C VAL A 206 -4.93 -1.02 -2.42
N CYS A 207 -4.16 -1.95 -3.00
CA CYS A 207 -3.50 -1.72 -4.28
C CYS A 207 -4.50 -1.41 -5.41
N ARG A 208 -5.57 -2.18 -5.55
CA ARG A 208 -6.62 -1.94 -6.56
C ARG A 208 -7.31 -0.59 -6.35
N HIS A 209 -7.52 -0.20 -5.10
CA HIS A 209 -8.12 1.09 -4.78
C HIS A 209 -7.18 2.26 -5.13
N LEU A 210 -5.88 2.13 -4.85
CA LEU A 210 -4.86 3.10 -5.29
C LEU A 210 -4.77 3.18 -6.82
N GLU A 211 -4.88 2.06 -7.54
CA GLU A 211 -4.96 2.05 -9.01
C GLU A 211 -6.17 2.85 -9.49
N ALA A 212 -7.36 2.60 -8.94
CA ALA A 212 -8.58 3.34 -9.29
C ALA A 212 -8.48 4.85 -9.00
N ILE A 213 -7.89 5.23 -7.86
CA ILE A 213 -7.61 6.64 -7.52
C ILE A 213 -6.68 7.25 -8.58
N SER A 214 -5.57 6.58 -8.90
CA SER A 214 -4.60 7.10 -9.87
C SER A 214 -5.18 7.23 -11.28
N GLU A 215 -5.93 6.23 -11.75
CA GLU A 215 -6.51 6.21 -13.09
C GLU A 215 -7.60 7.26 -13.26
N THR A 216 -8.41 7.50 -12.22
CA THR A 216 -9.43 8.56 -12.22
C THR A 216 -8.81 9.95 -12.07
N SER A 217 -7.77 10.07 -11.25
CA SER A 217 -7.15 11.38 -10.98
C SER A 217 -6.33 11.90 -12.16
N LEU A 218 -5.59 11.07 -12.89
CA LEU A 218 -4.67 11.54 -13.94
C LEU A 218 -5.36 12.41 -15.03
N PRO A 219 -6.48 11.99 -15.66
CA PRO A 219 -7.18 12.83 -16.64
C PRO A 219 -7.73 14.14 -16.04
N TRP A 220 -8.22 14.08 -14.80
CA TRP A 220 -8.67 15.26 -14.08
C TRP A 220 -7.50 16.22 -13.81
N LEU A 221 -6.35 15.69 -13.41
CA LEU A 221 -5.14 16.47 -13.10
C LEU A 221 -4.59 17.24 -14.31
N ASP A 222 -4.87 16.78 -15.53
CA ASP A 222 -4.45 17.43 -16.77
C ASP A 222 -5.40 18.56 -17.20
N SER A 223 -6.65 18.54 -16.75
CA SER A 223 -7.71 19.46 -17.21
C SER A 223 -8.28 20.36 -16.11
N LEU A 224 -7.87 20.18 -14.85
CA LEU A 224 -8.42 20.94 -13.73
C LEU A 224 -8.08 22.43 -13.80
N SER A 225 -9.02 23.25 -13.32
CA SER A 225 -8.81 24.66 -13.01
C SER A 225 -8.32 24.80 -11.57
N LEU A 226 -7.29 25.63 -11.34
CA LEU A 226 -6.82 25.90 -9.99
C LEU A 226 -7.80 26.85 -9.31
N ASN A 227 -8.56 26.31 -8.36
CA ASN A 227 -9.49 27.04 -7.50
C ASN A 227 -9.51 26.39 -6.10
N PRO A 228 -10.03 27.06 -5.06
CA PRO A 228 -10.00 26.52 -3.70
C PRO A 228 -10.66 25.14 -3.54
N GLN A 229 -11.75 24.87 -4.28
CA GLN A 229 -12.47 23.59 -4.23
C GLN A 229 -11.64 22.45 -4.85
N ASN A 230 -11.01 22.67 -5.99
CA ASN A 230 -10.14 21.66 -6.60
C ASN A 230 -8.86 21.46 -5.77
N CYS A 231 -8.35 22.51 -5.12
CA CYS A 231 -7.23 22.40 -4.19
C CYS A 231 -7.56 21.54 -2.96
N ALA A 232 -8.80 21.61 -2.45
CA ALA A 232 -9.30 20.71 -1.41
C ALA A 232 -9.16 19.23 -1.80
N LEU A 233 -9.64 18.91 -3.01
CA LEU A 233 -9.62 17.55 -3.53
C LEU A 233 -8.18 17.08 -3.82
N LEU A 234 -7.33 17.96 -4.35
CA LEU A 234 -5.90 17.68 -4.54
C LEU A 234 -5.19 17.35 -3.23
N LEU A 235 -5.47 18.11 -2.17
CA LEU A 235 -4.88 17.89 -0.86
C LEU A 235 -5.32 16.54 -0.27
N ALA A 236 -6.62 16.25 -0.34
CA ALA A 236 -7.16 14.98 0.12
C ALA A 236 -6.60 13.79 -0.68
N ALA A 237 -6.48 13.90 -2.00
CA ALA A 237 -5.89 12.89 -2.86
C ALA A 237 -4.41 12.66 -2.52
N LYS A 238 -3.62 13.74 -2.39
CA LYS A 238 -2.20 13.67 -2.00
C LYS A 238 -2.04 12.92 -0.67
N GLN A 239 -2.76 13.34 0.37
CA GLN A 239 -2.66 12.76 1.71
C GLN A 239 -3.11 11.29 1.72
N THR A 240 -4.18 10.96 1.01
CA THR A 240 -4.68 9.58 0.90
C THR A 240 -3.66 8.68 0.21
N ILE A 241 -3.09 9.10 -0.92
CA ILE A 241 -2.09 8.30 -1.63
C ILE A 241 -0.85 8.09 -0.76
N PHE A 242 -0.42 9.14 -0.04
CA PHE A 242 0.68 9.05 0.92
C PHE A 242 0.41 8.03 2.03
N GLU A 243 -0.72 8.15 2.72
CA GLU A 243 -1.10 7.26 3.82
C GLU A 243 -1.14 5.80 3.37
N LEU A 244 -1.77 5.52 2.22
CA LEU A 244 -1.92 4.16 1.72
C LEU A 244 -0.60 3.57 1.21
N LEU A 245 0.28 4.34 0.57
CA LEU A 245 1.55 3.83 0.10
C LEU A 245 2.59 3.70 1.22
N GLU A 246 2.86 4.77 1.97
CA GLU A 246 3.94 4.77 2.95
C GLU A 246 3.54 4.08 4.26
N ASN A 247 2.39 4.43 4.84
CA ASN A 247 2.02 3.96 6.17
C ASN A 247 1.36 2.58 6.15
N VAL A 248 0.59 2.26 5.10
CA VAL A 248 -0.07 0.95 4.98
C VAL A 248 0.77 -0.07 4.21
N LEU A 249 1.32 0.30 3.05
CA LEU A 249 2.05 -0.64 2.18
C LEU A 249 3.57 -0.61 2.37
N ALA A 250 4.11 0.34 3.15
CA ALA A 250 5.55 0.56 3.32
C ALA A 250 6.29 0.71 1.98
N ILE A 251 5.69 1.44 1.03
CA ILE A 251 6.24 1.77 -0.27
C ILE A 251 6.57 3.26 -0.29
N ALA A 252 7.85 3.58 -0.47
CA ALA A 252 8.28 4.98 -0.48
C ALA A 252 7.71 5.74 -1.68
N LEU A 253 7.30 6.99 -1.44
CA LEU A 253 7.00 7.92 -2.52
C LEU A 253 8.27 8.63 -3.00
N PRO A 254 8.39 8.92 -4.30
CA PRO A 254 9.52 9.68 -4.82
C PRO A 254 9.55 11.08 -4.21
N GLU A 255 10.75 11.54 -3.85
CA GLU A 255 10.98 12.93 -3.43
C GLU A 255 10.58 13.88 -4.56
N SER A 256 9.82 14.93 -4.22
CA SER A 256 9.55 16.03 -5.15
C SER A 256 10.87 16.68 -5.58
N THR A 257 11.09 16.87 -6.87
CA THR A 257 12.33 17.44 -7.45
C THR A 257 12.56 18.93 -7.13
N PHE A 258 11.67 19.55 -6.37
CA PHE A 258 11.88 20.89 -5.83
C PHE A 258 12.50 20.76 -4.44
N PRO A 259 13.64 21.43 -4.18
CA PRO A 259 14.37 21.24 -2.93
C PRO A 259 13.53 21.77 -1.77
N ASP A 260 12.95 20.85 -1.01
CA ASP A 260 12.67 21.10 0.41
C ASP A 260 14.04 21.24 1.07
N SER A 261 14.51 22.49 1.17
CA SER A 261 15.81 22.81 1.76
C SER A 261 15.85 22.31 3.20
N ASN A 262 16.66 21.26 3.42
CA ASN A 262 17.09 20.65 4.71
C ASN A 262 16.33 19.42 5.22
N LEU A 263 16.26 18.35 4.42
CA LEU A 263 15.85 17.01 4.90
C LEU A 263 17.09 16.16 5.27
N ARG A 264 17.37 16.02 6.57
CA ARG A 264 18.17 14.92 7.14
C ARG A 264 17.31 14.13 8.12
N PHE A 265 17.20 12.84 7.85
CA PHE A 265 16.41 11.83 8.55
C PHE A 265 16.74 11.75 10.05
N VAL A 266 15.72 11.71 10.91
CA VAL A 266 15.83 11.16 12.26
C VAL A 266 14.93 9.94 12.35
N LYS A 267 15.56 8.78 12.55
CA LYS A 267 14.90 7.52 12.92
C LYS A 267 14.24 7.74 14.29
N PHE A 268 12.92 7.61 14.39
CA PHE A 268 12.28 7.44 15.69
C PHE A 268 12.58 6.02 16.16
N SER A 269 13.35 5.91 17.24
CA SER A 269 13.40 4.71 18.07
C SER A 269 12.08 4.59 18.80
N GLU A 270 11.49 3.40 18.76
CA GLU A 270 10.37 3.01 19.60
C GLU A 270 10.81 3.03 21.07
N ASP A 271 10.10 3.81 21.89
CA ASP A 271 9.98 3.62 23.34
C ASP A 271 8.59 3.05 23.63
#